data_AF-A0A9P6X568-F1
#
_entry.id   AF-A0A9P6X568-F1
#
_cell.length_a   1.000
_cell.length_b   1.000
_cell.length_c   1.000
_cell.angle_alpha   90.00
_cell.angle_beta   90.00
_cell.angle_gamma   90.00
#
_symmetry.space_group_name_H-M   'P 1'
#
loop_
_entity.id
_entity.type
_entity.pdbx_description
1 polymer ?
#
loop_
_entity_poly.entity_id
_entity_poly.type
_entity_poly.pdbx_seq_one_letter_code
_entity_poly.pdbx_strand_id
1 'polypeptide(L)'
;MTHQDLQQILYPQLSARTFDMPSTDEGIDDTDELNETPIVPATTETTIRVTRPHPPIDFVLSRPLSSEKELLDLAFRPAALNTRVTCRIQRCRDGLDKLYPQYRLCIEHLITGEEQMVMIARKKRKSNTSYYTITGVYRETEHGPEEHVELGKVRSNFLGTTFVIYSHGRNPLKREMAGKKKDLPVREELGAVLYDPNILGFKGPRKMTILMHTLTRDGRRPEFRPTKESEMLLSKYREGGARDLLVLHNKSPQWNEETQSFVLNFNGRVTQASVKNFQIVHDNDLDYIVMQFGRVERDYFTMDFKYPMCLLQAFSIALTSFDAKLACE
;
A
#
# COMPACT_ATOMS: atom_id res chain seq x y z
N MET A 1 -29.21 1.47 -22.39
CA MET A 1 -27.87 1.16 -21.84
C MET A 1 -27.66 -0.33 -21.94
N THR A 2 -26.55 -0.76 -22.53
CA THR A 2 -26.23 -2.19 -22.66
C THR A 2 -25.61 -2.72 -21.37
N HIS A 3 -25.59 -4.04 -21.18
CA HIS A 3 -25.00 -4.69 -19.99
C HIS A 3 -23.48 -4.41 -19.84
N GLN A 4 -22.80 -4.04 -20.93
CA GLN A 4 -21.40 -3.58 -20.92
C GLN A 4 -21.27 -2.16 -20.36
N ASP A 5 -22.21 -1.26 -20.67
CA ASP A 5 -22.19 0.12 -20.17
C ASP A 5 -22.43 0.18 -18.65
N LEU A 6 -23.21 -0.76 -18.09
CA LEU A 6 -23.44 -0.88 -16.65
C LEU A 6 -22.20 -1.41 -15.89
N GLN A 7 -21.45 -2.35 -16.45
CA GLN A 7 -20.20 -2.84 -15.84
C GLN A 7 -19.11 -1.75 -15.77
N GLN A 8 -19.09 -0.83 -16.73
CA GLN A 8 -18.11 0.25 -16.82
C GLN A 8 -18.33 1.33 -15.74
N ILE A 9 -19.59 1.54 -15.34
CA ILE A 9 -19.96 2.46 -14.25
C ILE A 9 -19.76 1.80 -12.87
N LEU A 10 -19.99 0.49 -12.76
CA LEU A 10 -19.94 -0.23 -11.48
C LEU A 10 -18.53 -0.61 -11.03
N TYR A 11 -17.55 -0.75 -11.95
CA TYR A 11 -16.18 -1.17 -11.61
C TYR A 11 -15.08 -0.46 -12.43
N PRO A 12 -14.76 0.80 -12.14
CA PRO A 12 -13.78 1.58 -12.89
C PRO A 12 -12.39 0.93 -12.94
N GLN A 13 -11.97 0.31 -11.82
CA GLN A 13 -10.71 -0.45 -11.72
C GLN A 13 -10.69 -1.78 -12.49
N LEU A 14 -11.77 -2.21 -13.13
CA LEU A 14 -11.79 -3.44 -13.93
C LEU A 14 -11.84 -3.18 -15.44
N SER A 15 -12.16 -1.96 -15.88
CA SER A 15 -12.28 -1.60 -17.30
C SER A 15 -10.95 -1.13 -17.94
N ALA A 16 -10.87 -1.12 -19.28
CA ALA A 16 -9.63 -0.90 -20.05
C ALA A 16 -9.48 0.50 -20.70
N ARG A 17 -10.41 1.45 -20.46
CA ARG A 17 -10.49 2.72 -21.21
C ARG A 17 -10.38 4.00 -20.37
N THR A 18 -9.83 3.95 -19.16
CA THR A 18 -9.85 5.07 -18.21
C THR A 18 -8.82 6.19 -18.48
N PHE A 19 -8.19 6.26 -19.66
CA PHE A 19 -7.03 7.14 -19.90
C PHE A 19 -7.21 8.25 -20.93
N ASP A 20 -8.38 8.42 -21.53
CA ASP A 20 -8.58 9.53 -22.48
C ASP A 20 -9.07 10.79 -21.75
N MET A 21 -8.14 11.72 -21.51
CA MET A 21 -8.45 13.13 -21.24
C MET A 21 -8.11 13.97 -22.48
N PRO A 22 -8.96 14.95 -22.85
CA PRO A 22 -8.77 15.75 -24.06
C PRO A 22 -7.62 16.76 -23.90
N SER A 23 -6.81 16.89 -24.95
CA SER A 23 -5.71 17.84 -25.07
C SER A 23 -6.22 19.28 -25.24
N THR A 24 -5.76 20.20 -24.39
CA THR A 24 -5.79 21.64 -24.68
C THR A 24 -4.37 22.15 -24.83
N ASP A 25 -4.11 22.66 -26.02
CA ASP A 25 -2.88 23.24 -26.54
C ASP A 25 -2.88 24.74 -26.25
N GLU A 26 -1.93 25.25 -25.46
CA GLU A 26 -1.52 26.66 -25.49
C GLU A 26 -0.01 26.74 -25.18
N GLY A 27 0.75 27.19 -26.18
CA GLY A 27 2.19 27.42 -26.08
C GLY A 27 2.52 28.79 -25.51
N ILE A 28 3.64 28.88 -24.78
CA ILE A 28 4.28 30.15 -24.43
C ILE A 28 5.81 30.01 -24.54
N ASP A 29 6.38 31.06 -25.10
CA ASP A 29 7.72 31.33 -25.61
C ASP A 29 8.76 31.57 -24.49
N ASP A 30 10.00 31.10 -24.71
CA ASP A 30 11.16 31.24 -23.82
C ASP A 30 11.91 32.55 -24.12
N THR A 31 12.15 33.40 -23.11
CA THR A 31 13.29 34.34 -23.13
C THR A 31 13.88 34.52 -21.72
N ASP A 32 15.17 34.18 -21.60
CA ASP A 32 16.04 34.38 -20.44
C ASP A 32 16.52 35.84 -20.37
N GLU A 33 16.41 36.50 -19.20
CA GLU A 33 17.37 37.53 -18.77
C GLU A 33 17.62 37.45 -17.25
N LEU A 34 18.90 37.33 -16.88
CA LEU A 34 19.43 37.29 -15.52
C LEU A 34 19.46 38.69 -14.90
N ASN A 35 18.94 38.85 -13.68
CA ASN A 35 19.33 39.96 -12.80
C ASN A 35 19.26 39.55 -11.32
N GLU A 36 20.42 39.53 -10.65
CA GLU A 36 20.57 39.28 -9.23
C GLU A 36 20.16 40.50 -8.40
N THR A 37 19.24 40.32 -7.43
CA THR A 37 18.97 41.30 -6.36
C THR A 37 18.78 40.60 -5.00
N PRO A 38 19.01 41.28 -3.87
CA PRO A 38 19.37 40.65 -2.59
C PRO A 38 18.17 40.01 -1.88
N ILE A 39 18.40 38.83 -1.28
CA ILE A 39 17.38 38.04 -0.58
C ILE A 39 17.04 38.69 0.78
N VAL A 40 15.87 39.35 0.83
CA VAL A 40 15.17 39.74 2.06
C VAL A 40 14.24 38.57 2.45
N PRO A 41 14.10 38.20 3.73
CA PRO A 41 13.36 37.00 4.11
C PRO A 41 11.86 37.16 3.80
N ALA A 42 11.38 36.38 2.84
CA ALA A 42 9.99 36.33 2.46
C ALA A 42 9.13 35.78 3.60
N THR A 43 8.19 36.61 4.03
CA THR A 43 7.04 36.30 4.86
C THR A 43 6.29 35.05 4.39
N THR A 44 6.09 34.11 5.33
CA THR A 44 4.97 33.17 5.43
C THR A 44 4.32 32.78 4.09
N GLU A 45 4.91 31.81 3.40
CA GLU A 45 4.23 31.12 2.29
C GLU A 45 2.95 30.49 2.83
N THR A 46 1.82 31.09 2.44
CA THR A 46 0.50 30.54 2.69
C THR A 46 0.37 29.38 1.70
N THR A 47 0.57 28.16 2.18
CA THR A 47 0.49 26.95 1.36
C THR A 47 -0.90 26.93 0.69
N ILE A 48 -0.95 27.05 -0.64
CA ILE A 48 -2.20 26.95 -1.39
C ILE A 48 -2.72 25.52 -1.18
N ARG A 49 -3.74 25.35 -0.34
CA ARG A 49 -4.44 24.07 -0.22
C ARG A 49 -5.15 23.81 -1.53
N VAL A 50 -4.62 22.90 -2.35
CA VAL A 50 -5.35 22.34 -3.49
C VAL A 50 -6.46 21.47 -2.92
N THR A 51 -7.61 22.08 -2.62
CA THR A 51 -8.81 21.35 -2.26
C THR A 51 -9.24 20.54 -3.48
N ARG A 52 -9.17 19.21 -3.39
CA ARG A 52 -9.80 18.36 -4.40
C ARG A 52 -11.31 18.60 -4.32
N PRO A 53 -11.94 19.08 -5.40
CA PRO A 53 -13.33 19.52 -5.35
C PRO A 53 -14.33 18.39 -5.09
N HIS A 54 -13.92 17.12 -5.26
CA HIS A 54 -14.79 15.96 -5.09
C HIS A 54 -14.20 14.95 -4.11
N PRO A 55 -14.98 14.45 -3.14
CA PRO A 55 -14.56 13.33 -2.32
C PRO A 55 -14.37 12.08 -3.20
N PRO A 56 -13.47 11.15 -2.80
CA PRO A 56 -13.27 9.92 -3.56
C PRO A 56 -14.53 9.05 -3.51
N ILE A 57 -14.76 8.31 -4.60
CA ILE A 57 -15.81 7.29 -4.66
C ILE A 57 -15.33 6.06 -3.90
N ASP A 58 -16.17 5.53 -3.01
CA ASP A 58 -15.86 4.29 -2.30
C ASP A 58 -16.06 3.08 -3.20
N PHE A 59 -15.01 2.27 -3.34
CA PHE A 59 -15.06 1.02 -4.07
C PHE A 59 -15.86 -0.01 -3.28
N VAL A 60 -16.75 -0.71 -3.98
CA VAL A 60 -17.61 -1.75 -3.42
C VAL A 60 -17.49 -3.01 -4.26
N LEU A 61 -17.33 -4.16 -3.60
CA LEU A 61 -17.60 -5.46 -4.21
C LEU A 61 -19.08 -5.76 -4.00
N SER A 62 -19.88 -5.81 -5.06
CA SER A 62 -21.30 -6.15 -4.95
C SER A 62 -21.56 -7.65 -4.83
N ARG A 63 -20.56 -8.47 -5.16
CA ARG A 63 -20.60 -9.93 -5.01
C ARG A 63 -19.20 -10.46 -4.70
N PRO A 64 -19.11 -11.65 -4.06
CA PRO A 64 -17.86 -12.36 -3.94
C PRO A 64 -17.17 -12.57 -5.29
N LEU A 65 -15.83 -12.63 -5.24
CA LEU A 65 -14.99 -12.91 -6.41
C LEU A 65 -15.29 -14.32 -6.92
N SER A 66 -15.52 -14.44 -8.23
CA SER A 66 -15.96 -15.70 -8.85
C SER A 66 -14.93 -16.34 -9.78
N SER A 67 -13.76 -15.73 -9.94
CA SER A 67 -12.67 -16.30 -10.73
C SER A 67 -11.31 -15.86 -10.23
N GLU A 68 -10.28 -16.66 -10.53
CA GLU A 68 -8.89 -16.29 -10.28
C GLU A 68 -8.52 -14.96 -10.97
N LYS A 69 -9.03 -14.72 -12.18
CA LYS A 69 -8.76 -13.46 -12.91
C LYS A 69 -9.25 -12.23 -12.13
N GLU A 70 -10.48 -12.26 -11.61
CA GLU A 70 -11.03 -11.16 -10.81
C GLU A 70 -10.19 -10.91 -9.54
N LEU A 71 -9.74 -11.99 -8.89
CA LEU A 71 -8.87 -11.92 -7.73
C LEU A 71 -7.51 -11.29 -8.07
N LEU A 72 -6.89 -11.72 -9.17
CA LEU A 72 -5.61 -11.16 -9.62
C LEU A 72 -5.73 -9.69 -10.01
N ASP A 73 -6.80 -9.32 -10.72
CA ASP A 73 -7.09 -7.93 -11.08
C ASP A 73 -7.25 -7.06 -9.83
N LEU A 74 -8.04 -7.51 -8.83
CA LEU A 74 -8.20 -6.79 -7.57
C LEU A 74 -6.88 -6.70 -6.76
N ALA A 75 -6.09 -7.78 -6.75
CA ALA A 75 -4.87 -7.87 -5.96
C ALA A 75 -3.75 -6.96 -6.49
N PHE A 76 -3.56 -6.93 -7.81
CA PHE A 76 -2.37 -6.34 -8.42
C PHE A 76 -2.61 -5.01 -9.12
N ARG A 77 -3.85 -4.68 -9.51
CA ARG A 77 -4.13 -3.42 -10.18
C ARG A 77 -4.16 -2.27 -9.16
N PRO A 78 -3.51 -1.12 -9.45
CA PRO A 78 -3.68 0.09 -8.66
C PRO A 78 -5.16 0.44 -8.49
N ALA A 79 -5.52 1.02 -7.34
CA ALA A 79 -6.82 1.64 -7.18
C ALA A 79 -7.05 2.69 -8.29
N ALA A 80 -8.28 2.79 -8.79
CA ALA A 80 -8.62 3.78 -9.80
C ALA A 80 -8.44 5.21 -9.27
N LEU A 81 -8.18 6.15 -10.18
CA LEU A 81 -8.13 7.56 -9.84
C LEU A 81 -9.46 8.01 -9.22
N ASN A 82 -9.37 8.86 -8.19
CA ASN A 82 -10.51 9.32 -7.41
C ASN A 82 -11.36 8.21 -6.75
N THR A 83 -10.81 6.99 -6.59
CA THR A 83 -11.47 5.90 -5.86
C THR A 83 -10.72 5.60 -4.57
N ARG A 84 -11.46 5.32 -3.50
CA ARG A 84 -10.94 4.79 -2.23
C ARG A 84 -11.42 3.36 -2.05
N VAL A 85 -10.47 2.45 -1.84
CA VAL A 85 -10.77 1.08 -1.45
C VAL A 85 -10.72 1.02 0.08
N THR A 86 -11.86 0.68 0.70
CA THR A 86 -12.01 0.59 2.15
C THR A 86 -11.96 -0.86 2.58
N CYS A 87 -11.11 -1.16 3.56
CA CYS A 87 -10.89 -2.53 4.01
C CYS A 87 -10.90 -2.66 5.53
N ARG A 88 -11.17 -3.89 5.99
CA ARG A 88 -11.03 -4.29 7.38
C ARG A 88 -10.06 -5.46 7.50
N ILE A 89 -9.21 -5.41 8.51
CA ILE A 89 -8.27 -6.47 8.84
C ILE A 89 -8.61 -7.04 10.20
N GLN A 90 -8.87 -8.35 10.25
CA GLN A 90 -9.02 -9.11 11.48
C GLN A 90 -7.75 -9.91 11.75
N ARG A 91 -7.22 -9.82 12.97
CA ARG A 91 -6.11 -10.64 13.45
C ARG A 91 -6.65 -11.84 14.23
N CYS A 92 -6.62 -13.02 13.62
CA CYS A 92 -6.98 -14.29 14.25
C CYS A 92 -5.76 -14.87 14.97
N ARG A 93 -5.85 -15.07 16.27
CA ARG A 93 -4.73 -15.51 17.12
C ARG A 93 -5.13 -16.52 18.20
N ASP A 94 -6.02 -17.42 17.82
CA ASP A 94 -6.62 -18.39 18.74
C ASP A 94 -5.70 -19.59 18.99
N GLY A 95 -5.77 -20.16 20.19
CA GLY A 95 -5.01 -21.35 20.56
C GLY A 95 -3.50 -21.25 20.30
N LEU A 96 -2.97 -22.18 19.49
CA LEU A 96 -1.56 -22.25 19.11
C LEU A 96 -1.10 -21.12 18.17
N ASP A 97 -2.04 -20.39 17.56
CA ASP A 97 -1.75 -19.26 16.65
C ASP A 97 -1.49 -17.94 17.40
N LYS A 98 -1.48 -17.92 18.75
CA LYS A 98 -1.07 -16.75 19.56
C LYS A 98 0.31 -16.20 19.18
N LEU A 99 1.25 -17.09 18.84
CA LEU A 99 2.62 -16.74 18.44
C LEU A 99 2.75 -16.43 16.93
N TYR A 100 1.81 -16.89 16.12
CA TYR A 100 1.86 -16.80 14.66
C TYR A 100 0.47 -16.46 14.11
N PRO A 101 -0.02 -15.24 14.35
CA PRO A 101 -1.37 -14.85 13.97
C PRO A 101 -1.60 -14.99 12.47
N GLN A 102 -2.84 -15.34 12.13
CA GLN A 102 -3.40 -15.20 10.79
C GLN A 102 -4.08 -13.84 10.70
N TYR A 103 -3.98 -13.22 9.53
CA TYR A 103 -4.64 -11.95 9.23
C TYR A 103 -5.60 -12.17 8.08
N ARG A 104 -6.82 -11.67 8.24
CA ARG A 104 -7.91 -11.78 7.29
C ARG A 104 -8.24 -10.38 6.81
N LEU A 105 -8.24 -10.18 5.50
CA LEU A 105 -8.52 -8.89 4.86
C LEU A 105 -9.85 -8.96 4.12
N CYS A 106 -10.77 -8.08 4.50
CA CYS A 106 -12.05 -7.88 3.85
C CYS A 106 -12.09 -6.55 3.12
N ILE A 107 -12.75 -6.48 1.96
CA ILE A 107 -13.27 -5.22 1.42
C ILE A 107 -14.56 -4.88 2.17
N GLU A 108 -14.68 -3.64 2.61
CA GLU A 108 -15.77 -3.15 3.44
C GLU A 108 -16.63 -2.16 2.64
N HIS A 109 -17.94 -2.41 2.57
CA HIS A 109 -18.91 -1.45 2.08
C HIS A 109 -19.34 -0.51 3.22
N LEU A 110 -18.91 0.76 3.18
CA LEU A 110 -19.15 1.68 4.30
C LEU A 110 -20.63 1.98 4.60
N ILE A 111 -21.50 2.01 3.58
CA ILE A 111 -22.94 2.30 3.75
C ILE A 111 -23.69 1.09 4.33
N THR A 112 -23.52 -0.11 3.76
CA THR A 112 -24.27 -1.31 4.19
C THR A 112 -23.61 -2.02 5.37
N GLY A 113 -22.32 -1.79 5.60
CA GLY A 113 -21.51 -2.51 6.59
C GLY A 113 -21.07 -3.91 6.14
N GLU A 114 -21.43 -4.32 4.92
CA GLU A 114 -21.06 -5.63 4.38
C GLU A 114 -19.55 -5.78 4.20
N GLU A 115 -19.07 -6.99 4.45
CA GLU A 115 -17.66 -7.33 4.34
C GLU A 115 -17.45 -8.56 3.48
N GLN A 116 -16.49 -8.49 2.55
CA GLN A 116 -16.14 -9.62 1.71
C GLN A 116 -14.65 -9.95 1.87
N MET A 117 -14.38 -11.16 2.34
CA MET A 117 -13.03 -11.69 2.51
C MET A 117 -12.36 -11.89 1.17
N VAL A 118 -11.17 -11.32 0.98
CA VAL A 118 -10.43 -11.40 -0.30
C VAL A 118 -8.99 -11.88 -0.14
N MET A 119 -8.37 -11.68 1.02
CA MET A 119 -7.00 -12.16 1.27
C MET A 119 -6.80 -12.66 2.70
N ILE A 120 -5.88 -13.60 2.83
CA ILE A 120 -5.38 -14.12 4.10
C ILE A 120 -3.86 -13.98 4.09
N ALA A 121 -3.29 -13.51 5.19
CA ALA A 121 -1.85 -13.57 5.42
C ALA A 121 -1.52 -14.42 6.64
N ARG A 122 -0.48 -15.24 6.53
CA ARG A 122 0.01 -16.06 7.65
C ARG A 122 1.50 -15.82 7.88
N LYS A 123 1.86 -15.53 9.13
CA LYS A 123 3.27 -15.47 9.54
C LYS A 123 3.86 -16.87 9.52
N LYS A 124 4.98 -17.05 8.86
CA LYS A 124 5.66 -18.34 8.75
C LYS A 124 6.27 -18.74 10.10
N ARG A 125 5.97 -19.97 10.54
CA ARG A 125 6.54 -20.56 11.75
C ARG A 125 8.03 -20.86 11.54
N LYS A 126 8.84 -20.77 12.60
CA LYS A 126 10.27 -21.14 12.60
C LYS A 126 11.11 -20.40 11.53
N SER A 127 10.82 -19.11 11.30
CA SER A 127 11.63 -18.24 10.44
C SER A 127 12.50 -17.33 11.30
N ASN A 128 13.79 -17.18 10.95
CA ASN A 128 14.74 -16.27 11.62
C ASN A 128 14.42 -14.78 11.35
N THR A 129 13.53 -14.53 10.38
CA THR A 129 13.06 -13.19 10.02
C THR A 129 11.54 -13.21 9.93
N SER A 130 10.92 -12.05 10.08
CA SER A 130 9.51 -11.91 9.77
C SER A 130 9.23 -12.25 8.32
N TYR A 131 8.30 -13.18 8.13
CA TYR A 131 7.95 -13.72 6.82
C TYR A 131 6.45 -13.94 6.84
N TYR A 132 5.74 -13.31 5.92
CA TYR A 132 4.31 -13.53 5.68
C TYR A 132 4.11 -14.09 4.28
N THR A 133 3.28 -15.13 4.17
CA THR A 133 2.69 -15.53 2.88
C THR A 133 1.31 -14.92 2.78
N ILE A 134 0.97 -14.34 1.62
CA ILE A 134 -0.33 -13.76 1.32
C ILE A 134 -1.01 -14.63 0.27
N THR A 135 -2.24 -15.04 0.57
CA THR A 135 -3.08 -15.92 -0.25
C THR A 135 -4.39 -15.20 -0.51
N GLY A 136 -4.80 -15.11 -1.77
CA GLY A 136 -6.11 -14.61 -2.17
C GLY A 136 -7.17 -15.70 -2.11
N VAL A 137 -8.43 -15.29 -1.97
CA VAL A 137 -9.58 -16.20 -1.85
C VAL A 137 -10.65 -15.79 -2.86
N TYR A 138 -11.22 -16.78 -3.57
CA TYR A 138 -12.37 -16.59 -4.43
C TYR A 138 -13.25 -17.86 -4.42
N ARG A 139 -14.47 -17.78 -4.96
CA ARG A 139 -15.42 -18.89 -4.98
C ARG A 139 -16.11 -18.95 -6.34
N GLU A 140 -15.87 -19.99 -7.13
CA GLU A 140 -16.42 -20.10 -8.51
C GLU A 140 -17.95 -20.15 -8.53
N THR A 141 -18.54 -20.78 -7.51
CA THR A 141 -19.97 -20.87 -7.31
C THR A 141 -20.30 -20.41 -5.89
N GLU A 142 -21.48 -19.82 -5.69
CA GLU A 142 -21.91 -19.24 -4.41
C GLU A 142 -21.81 -20.23 -3.24
N HIS A 143 -22.09 -21.52 -3.49
CA HIS A 143 -22.05 -22.60 -2.51
C HIS A 143 -20.84 -23.55 -2.68
N GLY A 144 -19.92 -23.23 -3.60
CA GLY A 144 -18.72 -24.04 -3.86
C GLY A 144 -17.65 -23.88 -2.80
N PRO A 145 -16.58 -24.69 -2.80
CA PRO A 145 -15.44 -24.51 -1.91
C PRO A 145 -14.70 -23.18 -2.20
N GLU A 146 -13.97 -22.69 -1.21
CA GLU A 146 -13.05 -21.56 -1.40
C GLU A 146 -11.79 -22.01 -2.14
N GLU A 147 -11.49 -21.31 -3.22
CA GLU A 147 -10.24 -21.49 -3.95
C GLU A 147 -9.18 -20.52 -3.43
N HIS A 148 -7.94 -21.00 -3.37
CA HIS A 148 -6.83 -20.30 -2.73
C HIS A 148 -5.66 -20.12 -3.68
N VAL A 149 -5.26 -18.87 -3.90
CA VAL A 149 -4.15 -18.53 -4.83
C VAL A 149 -3.04 -17.81 -4.04
N GLU A 150 -1.81 -18.32 -4.07
CA GLU A 150 -0.69 -17.61 -3.45
C GLU A 150 -0.35 -16.37 -4.28
N LEU A 151 -0.53 -15.18 -3.70
CA LEU A 151 -0.35 -13.90 -4.41
C LEU A 151 1.05 -13.32 -4.19
N GLY A 152 1.58 -13.46 -2.98
CA GLY A 152 2.80 -12.77 -2.63
C GLY A 152 3.34 -13.06 -1.25
N LYS A 153 4.42 -12.36 -0.91
CA LYS A 153 5.20 -12.58 0.31
C LYS A 153 5.77 -11.26 0.81
N VAL A 154 5.76 -11.08 2.12
CA VAL A 154 6.47 -9.97 2.78
C VAL A 154 7.56 -10.54 3.65
N ARG A 155 8.80 -10.05 3.49
CA ARG A 155 9.94 -10.55 4.25
C ARG A 155 10.77 -9.42 4.82
N SER A 156 11.08 -9.50 6.12
CA SER A 156 11.98 -8.55 6.77
C SER A 156 13.46 -8.92 6.65
N ASN A 157 14.32 -7.94 6.87
CA ASN A 157 15.68 -8.16 7.34
C ASN A 157 15.68 -8.66 8.80
N PHE A 158 16.87 -9.01 9.31
CA PHE A 158 17.03 -9.54 10.66
C PHE A 158 16.56 -8.57 11.76
N LEU A 159 16.81 -7.27 11.59
CA LEU A 159 16.45 -6.25 12.59
C LEU A 159 14.96 -5.84 12.57
N GLY A 160 14.21 -6.23 11.54
CA GLY A 160 12.82 -5.78 11.35
C GLY A 160 12.71 -4.31 10.97
N THR A 161 13.77 -3.71 10.41
CA THR A 161 13.81 -2.31 9.97
C THR A 161 13.56 -2.17 8.46
N THR A 162 13.69 -3.26 7.70
CA THR A 162 13.40 -3.24 6.26
C THR A 162 12.57 -4.45 5.90
N PHE A 163 11.49 -4.24 5.17
CA PHE A 163 10.61 -5.28 4.64
C PHE A 163 10.56 -5.14 3.13
N VAL A 164 10.59 -6.27 2.42
CA VAL A 164 10.45 -6.31 0.96
C VAL A 164 9.22 -7.13 0.61
N ILE A 165 8.43 -6.59 -0.32
CA ILE A 165 7.18 -7.15 -0.82
C ILE A 165 7.48 -7.82 -2.15
N TYR A 166 7.11 -9.09 -2.28
CA TYR A 166 7.34 -9.88 -3.48
C TYR A 166 6.05 -10.47 -4.03
N SER A 167 5.96 -10.60 -5.36
CA SER A 167 4.94 -11.44 -5.98
C SER A 167 5.19 -12.93 -5.66
N HIS A 168 4.20 -13.78 -5.94
CA HIS A 168 4.45 -15.20 -6.06
C HIS A 168 5.49 -15.46 -7.17
N GLY A 169 6.36 -16.44 -6.95
CA GLY A 169 7.50 -16.71 -7.83
C GLY A 169 8.75 -17.21 -7.11
N ARG A 170 9.74 -17.57 -7.91
CA ARG A 170 11.04 -18.09 -7.48
C ARG A 170 12.02 -16.96 -7.12
N ASN A 171 12.86 -17.19 -6.13
CA ASN A 171 13.89 -16.21 -5.72
C ASN A 171 15.14 -16.37 -6.62
N PRO A 172 15.50 -15.39 -7.45
CA PRO A 172 16.64 -15.51 -8.37
C PRO A 172 17.99 -15.57 -7.63
N LEU A 173 18.07 -15.03 -6.41
CA LEU A 173 19.31 -14.99 -5.61
C LEU A 173 19.60 -16.31 -4.88
N LYS A 174 18.68 -17.28 -4.90
CA LYS A 174 18.88 -18.56 -4.21
C LYS A 174 19.46 -19.60 -5.17
N ARG A 175 20.72 -19.99 -4.94
CA ARG A 175 21.50 -20.93 -5.77
C ARG A 175 20.88 -22.33 -5.91
N GLU A 176 20.13 -22.80 -4.91
CA GLU A 176 19.49 -24.12 -4.95
C GLU A 176 17.98 -24.02 -4.79
N MET A 177 17.26 -24.48 -5.82
CA MET A 177 15.82 -24.71 -5.78
C MET A 177 15.52 -26.15 -6.15
N ALA A 178 14.96 -26.90 -5.20
CA ALA A 178 14.50 -28.27 -5.38
C ALA A 178 12.99 -28.29 -5.71
N GLY A 179 12.59 -29.25 -6.55
CA GLY A 179 11.18 -29.59 -6.84
C GLY A 179 10.43 -28.55 -7.68
N LYS A 180 9.08 -28.56 -7.57
CA LYS A 180 8.11 -27.74 -8.33
C LYS A 180 8.33 -26.21 -8.31
N LYS A 181 9.29 -25.71 -7.52
CA LYS A 181 9.64 -24.27 -7.45
C LYS A 181 10.57 -23.81 -8.57
N LYS A 182 11.19 -24.73 -9.31
CA LYS A 182 12.06 -24.41 -10.45
C LYS A 182 11.26 -23.83 -11.63
N ASP A 183 10.04 -24.31 -11.81
CA ASP A 183 9.17 -23.95 -12.95
C ASP A 183 8.41 -22.64 -12.73
N LEU A 184 8.48 -22.06 -11.52
CA LEU A 184 7.85 -20.77 -11.24
C LEU A 184 8.61 -19.62 -11.92
N PRO A 185 7.90 -18.57 -12.37
CA PRO A 185 8.55 -17.36 -12.87
C PRO A 185 9.40 -16.72 -11.76
N VAL A 186 10.45 -16.00 -12.15
CA VAL A 186 11.22 -15.14 -11.22
C VAL A 186 10.23 -14.21 -10.55
N ARG A 187 10.28 -14.02 -9.23
CA ARG A 187 9.35 -13.10 -8.53
C ARG A 187 9.61 -11.63 -8.85
N GLU A 188 8.58 -10.79 -8.78
CA GLU A 188 8.73 -9.32 -8.79
C GLU A 188 9.06 -8.82 -7.39
N GLU A 189 9.75 -7.69 -7.32
CA GLU A 189 9.80 -6.83 -6.14
C GLU A 189 8.75 -5.72 -6.30
N LEU A 190 7.71 -5.78 -5.48
CA LEU A 190 6.51 -4.92 -5.58
C LEU A 190 6.62 -3.63 -4.76
N GLY A 191 7.56 -3.59 -3.84
CA GLY A 191 7.81 -2.46 -2.97
C GLY A 191 8.68 -2.85 -1.78
N ALA A 192 9.15 -1.84 -1.06
CA ALA A 192 9.87 -1.99 0.18
C ALA A 192 9.35 -1.01 1.24
N VAL A 193 9.43 -1.40 2.50
CA VAL A 193 9.11 -0.56 3.66
C VAL A 193 10.33 -0.47 4.55
N LEU A 194 10.76 0.75 4.83
CA LEU A 194 11.87 1.07 5.70
C LEU A 194 11.33 1.73 6.96
N TYR A 195 11.87 1.33 8.10
CA TYR A 195 11.62 1.94 9.39
C TYR A 195 12.94 2.47 9.92
N ASP A 196 12.95 3.74 10.28
CA ASP A 196 14.12 4.34 10.92
C ASP A 196 14.31 3.71 12.31
N PRO A 197 15.53 3.19 12.60
CA PRO A 197 15.81 2.61 13.90
C PRO A 197 15.97 3.73 14.94
N ASN A 198 15.39 3.53 16.13
CA ASN A 198 15.48 4.47 17.25
C ASN A 198 16.78 4.24 18.03
N ILE A 199 17.95 4.47 17.40
CA ILE A 199 19.26 4.06 17.95
C ILE A 199 19.74 4.98 19.10
N LEU A 200 19.20 6.21 19.23
CA LEU A 200 19.73 7.24 20.13
C LEU A 200 18.71 7.78 21.14
N GLY A 201 17.58 7.10 21.36
CA GLY A 201 16.59 7.51 22.36
C GLY A 201 15.85 8.82 22.03
N PHE A 202 15.96 9.33 20.80
CA PHE A 202 15.14 10.44 20.32
C PHE A 202 13.67 10.02 20.34
N LYS A 203 12.92 10.62 21.26
CA LYS A 203 11.48 10.42 21.41
C LYS A 203 10.77 11.17 20.27
N GLY A 204 10.48 10.46 19.18
CA GLY A 204 9.71 10.98 18.06
C GLY A 204 8.83 9.90 17.42
N PRO A 205 7.78 10.29 16.69
CA PRO A 205 7.01 9.35 15.87
C PRO A 205 7.94 8.58 14.93
N ARG A 206 7.75 7.25 14.83
CA ARG A 206 8.56 6.40 13.93
C ARG A 206 8.46 6.91 12.50
N LYS A 207 9.60 7.09 11.84
CA LYS A 207 9.66 7.40 10.41
C LYS A 207 9.57 6.11 9.61
N MET A 208 8.70 6.13 8.62
CA MET A 208 8.39 5.02 7.75
C MET A 208 8.46 5.52 6.31
N THR A 209 9.36 4.93 5.53
CA THR A 209 9.53 5.20 4.10
C THR A 209 9.05 4.00 3.31
N ILE A 210 8.24 4.23 2.29
CA ILE A 210 7.75 3.21 1.37
C ILE A 210 8.34 3.50 0.00
N LEU A 211 9.00 2.50 -0.57
CA LEU A 211 9.55 2.53 -1.91
C LEU A 211 8.66 1.70 -2.84
N MET A 212 8.19 2.30 -3.91
CA MET A 212 7.48 1.64 -5.00
C MET A 212 8.00 2.18 -6.34
N HIS A 213 7.63 1.56 -7.46
CA HIS A 213 7.86 2.17 -8.77
C HIS A 213 6.75 3.19 -9.07
N THR A 214 7.10 4.23 -9.81
CA THR A 214 6.09 5.04 -10.50
C THR A 214 5.35 4.18 -11.52
N LEU A 215 4.12 4.57 -11.86
CA LEU A 215 3.36 3.89 -12.90
C LEU A 215 3.83 4.37 -14.28
N THR A 216 3.71 3.50 -15.28
CA THR A 216 3.95 3.85 -16.68
C THR A 216 2.93 4.89 -17.16
N ARG A 217 3.16 5.49 -18.34
CA ARG A 217 2.20 6.44 -18.95
C ARG A 217 0.79 5.86 -19.09
N ASP A 218 0.69 4.54 -19.31
CA ASP A 218 -0.58 3.81 -19.40
C ASP A 218 -1.19 3.45 -18.02
N GLY A 219 -0.65 4.03 -16.93
CA GLY A 219 -1.06 3.79 -15.56
C GLY A 219 -0.86 2.35 -15.07
N ARG A 220 0.06 1.59 -15.69
CA ARG A 220 0.39 0.23 -15.28
C ARG A 220 1.63 0.23 -14.41
N ARG A 221 1.72 -0.73 -13.48
CA ARG A 221 2.96 -0.93 -12.74
C ARG A 221 4.01 -1.54 -13.68
N PRO A 222 5.24 -0.99 -13.73
CA PRO A 222 6.31 -1.64 -14.47
C PRO A 222 6.64 -2.99 -13.84
N GLU A 223 6.86 -4.00 -14.68
CA GLU A 223 7.34 -5.30 -14.21
C GLU A 223 8.80 -5.17 -13.75
N PHE A 224 9.07 -5.55 -12.50
CA PHE A 224 10.39 -5.38 -11.91
C PHE A 224 10.85 -6.64 -11.18
N ARG A 225 11.77 -7.38 -11.81
CA ARG A 225 12.28 -8.68 -11.35
C ARG A 225 13.80 -8.64 -11.18
N PRO A 226 14.32 -8.00 -10.10
CA PRO A 226 15.75 -7.86 -9.90
C PRO A 226 16.41 -9.23 -9.74
N THR A 227 17.53 -9.42 -10.43
CA THR A 227 18.32 -10.66 -10.38
C THR A 227 19.59 -10.52 -9.56
N LYS A 228 19.95 -9.28 -9.20
CA LYS A 228 21.08 -8.92 -8.35
C LYS A 228 20.61 -8.03 -7.19
N GLU A 229 21.33 -8.05 -6.07
CA GLU A 229 21.01 -7.19 -4.91
C GLU A 229 21.17 -5.71 -5.24
N SER A 230 22.15 -5.33 -6.07
CA SER A 230 22.37 -3.95 -6.52
C SER A 230 21.20 -3.38 -7.33
N GLU A 231 20.39 -4.24 -7.95
CA GLU A 231 19.24 -3.81 -8.75
C GLU A 231 18.03 -3.47 -7.88
N MET A 232 17.92 -4.04 -6.67
CA MET A 232 16.74 -3.94 -5.80
C MET A 232 16.39 -2.49 -5.43
N LEU A 233 15.12 -2.25 -5.08
CA LEU A 233 14.61 -0.91 -4.73
C LEU A 233 15.43 -0.23 -3.63
N LEU A 234 15.80 -0.99 -2.60
CA LEU A 234 16.59 -0.49 -1.49
C LEU A 234 17.98 0.01 -1.93
N SER A 235 18.63 -0.73 -2.82
CA SER A 235 19.96 -0.40 -3.33
C SER A 235 19.89 0.87 -4.19
N LYS A 236 18.93 0.93 -5.12
CA LYS A 236 18.66 2.13 -5.93
C LYS A 236 18.40 3.36 -5.08
N TYR A 237 17.58 3.24 -4.03
CA TYR A 237 17.28 4.36 -3.13
C TYR A 237 18.53 4.87 -2.39
N ARG A 238 19.38 3.96 -1.89
CA ARG A 238 20.62 4.34 -1.17
C ARG A 238 21.68 4.97 -2.06
N GLU A 239 21.74 4.57 -3.33
CA GLU A 239 22.69 5.10 -4.31
C GLU A 239 22.23 6.44 -4.92
N GLY A 240 21.10 6.99 -4.47
CA GLY A 240 20.53 8.23 -5.01
C GLY A 240 19.78 8.04 -6.33
N GLY A 241 19.62 6.80 -6.80
CA GLY A 241 18.84 6.40 -7.97
C GLY A 241 17.33 6.39 -7.73
N ALA A 242 16.80 7.38 -7.00
CA ALA A 242 15.40 7.46 -6.61
C ALA A 242 14.50 8.12 -7.67
N ARG A 243 15.04 8.59 -8.79
CA ARG A 243 14.28 9.34 -9.82
C ARG A 243 13.09 8.57 -10.41
N ASP A 244 13.24 7.24 -10.54
CA ASP A 244 12.18 6.36 -11.08
C ASP A 244 11.36 5.68 -9.97
N LEU A 245 11.61 6.06 -8.71
CA LEU A 245 10.93 5.50 -7.56
C LEU A 245 9.85 6.46 -7.07
N LEU A 246 8.69 5.90 -6.76
CA LEU A 246 7.72 6.57 -5.92
C LEU A 246 8.12 6.35 -4.46
N VAL A 247 8.56 7.42 -3.82
CA VAL A 247 8.92 7.44 -2.40
C VAL A 247 7.76 8.08 -1.62
N LEU A 248 7.20 7.32 -0.69
CA LEU A 248 6.12 7.79 0.19
C LEU A 248 6.58 7.74 1.63
N HIS A 249 6.00 8.59 2.47
CA HIS A 249 6.32 8.67 3.89
C HIS A 249 5.06 8.60 4.74
N ASN A 250 5.22 8.20 6.00
CA ASN A 250 4.15 8.41 6.96
C ASN A 250 3.96 9.90 7.23
N LYS A 251 2.70 10.35 7.20
CA LYS A 251 2.32 11.71 7.55
C LYS A 251 2.69 11.97 9.02
N SER A 252 3.36 13.09 9.26
CA SER A 252 3.67 13.53 10.63
C SER A 252 2.37 13.92 11.34
N PRO A 253 2.16 13.49 12.59
CA PRO A 253 1.00 13.92 13.38
C PRO A 253 0.98 15.43 13.55
N GLN A 254 -0.20 16.02 13.61
CA GLN A 254 -0.38 17.45 13.91
C GLN A 254 -0.71 17.64 15.39
N TRP A 255 -0.21 18.72 15.96
CA TRP A 255 -0.57 19.11 17.32
C TRP A 255 -2.05 19.50 17.35
N ASN A 256 -2.82 18.88 18.25
CA ASN A 256 -4.20 19.25 18.52
C ASN A 256 -4.28 19.90 19.90
N GLU A 257 -4.65 21.19 19.93
CA GLU A 257 -4.70 21.99 21.15
C GLU A 257 -5.79 21.53 22.13
N GLU A 258 -6.93 21.05 21.63
CA GLU A 258 -8.06 20.61 22.47
C GLU A 258 -7.70 19.36 23.30
N THR A 259 -6.95 18.43 22.69
CA THR A 259 -6.54 17.18 23.32
C THR A 259 -5.12 17.24 23.91
N GLN A 260 -4.40 18.33 23.70
CA GLN A 260 -2.98 18.52 24.06
C GLN A 260 -2.10 17.34 23.59
N SER A 261 -2.33 16.88 22.36
CA SER A 261 -1.69 15.67 21.84
C SER A 261 -1.43 15.72 20.34
N PHE A 262 -0.45 14.94 19.88
CA PHE A 262 -0.14 14.75 18.48
C PHE A 262 -1.09 13.72 17.86
N VAL A 263 -1.95 14.16 16.92
CA VAL A 263 -3.00 13.34 16.33
C VAL A 263 -2.96 13.36 14.80
N LEU A 264 -3.53 12.33 14.19
CA LEU A 264 -3.87 12.28 12.78
C LEU A 264 -5.38 12.21 12.65
N ASN A 265 -5.95 12.93 11.67
CA ASN A 265 -7.37 12.86 11.40
C ASN A 265 -7.67 11.68 10.46
N PHE A 266 -8.29 10.63 11.01
CA PHE A 266 -8.73 9.45 10.27
C PHE A 266 -10.21 9.51 9.84
N ASN A 267 -10.88 10.65 9.99
CA ASN A 267 -12.30 10.85 9.64
C ASN A 267 -13.21 9.76 10.24
N GLY A 268 -12.97 9.40 11.51
CA GLY A 268 -13.73 8.37 12.22
C GLY A 268 -13.38 6.91 11.87
N ARG A 269 -12.52 6.66 10.86
CA ARG A 269 -12.11 5.29 10.48
C ARG A 269 -11.22 4.60 11.51
N VAL A 270 -10.58 5.36 12.39
CA VAL A 270 -9.70 4.85 13.44
C VAL A 270 -10.17 5.41 14.76
N THR A 271 -10.51 4.53 15.70
CA THR A 271 -11.15 4.89 16.97
C THR A 271 -10.29 4.59 18.19
N GLN A 272 -9.21 3.83 18.02
CA GLN A 272 -8.33 3.44 19.13
C GLN A 272 -6.92 3.98 18.94
N ALA A 273 -6.40 4.65 19.97
CA ALA A 273 -4.99 5.08 20.00
C ALA A 273 -4.04 3.86 19.91
N SER A 274 -3.02 3.97 19.06
CA SER A 274 -2.04 2.92 18.82
C SER A 274 -0.86 3.46 18.03
N VAL A 275 0.36 3.04 18.37
CA VAL A 275 1.60 3.32 17.61
C VAL A 275 1.60 2.72 16.19
N LYS A 276 0.57 1.93 15.87
CA LYS A 276 0.35 1.34 14.54
C LYS A 276 -0.55 2.21 13.65
N ASN A 277 -1.13 3.28 14.18
CA ASN A 277 -1.97 4.15 13.38
C ASN A 277 -1.08 5.06 12.54
N PHE A 278 -1.25 5.04 11.21
CA PHE A 278 -0.49 5.89 10.31
C PHE A 278 -1.29 6.22 9.06
N GLN A 279 -0.91 7.35 8.46
CA GLN A 279 -1.31 7.74 7.11
C GLN A 279 -0.04 7.80 6.26
N ILE A 280 -0.13 7.39 5.00
CA ILE A 280 0.95 7.44 4.02
C ILE A 280 0.62 8.52 2.99
N VAL A 281 1.60 9.36 2.69
CA VAL A 281 1.49 10.51 1.79
C VAL A 281 2.73 10.60 0.91
N HIS A 282 2.62 11.36 -0.16
CA HIS A 282 3.78 11.84 -0.92
C HIS A 282 4.20 13.20 -0.36
N ASP A 283 5.50 13.51 -0.33
CA ASP A 283 5.99 14.74 0.32
C ASP A 283 5.50 16.01 -0.39
N ASN A 284 5.27 15.94 -1.70
CA ASN A 284 4.72 17.05 -2.48
C ASN A 284 3.20 17.25 -2.30
N ASP A 285 2.49 16.32 -1.64
CA ASP A 285 1.03 16.39 -1.47
C ASP A 285 0.60 15.66 -0.19
N LEU A 286 0.71 16.36 0.94
CA LEU A 286 0.41 15.83 2.28
C LEU A 286 -1.09 15.64 2.53
N ASP A 287 -1.95 16.24 1.72
CA ASP A 287 -3.40 16.10 1.82
C ASP A 287 -3.91 14.88 1.04
N TYR A 288 -3.12 14.39 0.09
CA TYR A 288 -3.36 13.10 -0.54
C TYR A 288 -2.95 11.91 0.35
N ILE A 289 -3.88 11.46 1.18
CA ILE A 289 -3.68 10.24 1.94
C ILE A 289 -3.72 9.01 1.02
N VAL A 290 -2.56 8.54 0.54
CA VAL A 290 -2.44 7.37 -0.35
C VAL A 290 -2.96 6.11 0.35
N MET A 291 -2.64 5.96 1.64
CA MET A 291 -3.08 4.85 2.48
C MET A 291 -3.30 5.35 3.90
N GLN A 292 -4.33 4.89 4.57
CA GLN A 292 -4.49 5.02 6.00
C GLN A 292 -4.72 3.67 6.64
N PHE A 293 -4.14 3.48 7.82
CA PHE A 293 -4.29 2.26 8.58
C PHE A 293 -4.36 2.59 10.06
N GLY A 294 -5.24 1.91 10.78
CA GLY A 294 -5.30 2.07 12.22
C GLY A 294 -6.20 1.09 12.94
N ARG A 295 -6.11 1.12 14.26
CA ARG A 295 -6.82 0.21 15.14
C ARG A 295 -8.23 0.72 15.44
N VAL A 296 -9.21 -0.17 15.35
CA VAL A 296 -10.58 0.08 15.82
C VAL A 296 -10.92 -0.75 17.06
N GLU A 297 -10.35 -1.94 17.18
CA GLU A 297 -10.48 -2.79 18.37
C GLU A 297 -9.20 -3.61 18.62
N ARG A 298 -9.20 -4.46 19.65
CA ARG A 298 -8.04 -5.25 20.05
C ARG A 298 -7.41 -6.05 18.90
N ASP A 299 -8.25 -6.64 18.05
CA ASP A 299 -7.87 -7.53 16.94
C ASP A 299 -8.49 -7.11 15.59
N TYR A 300 -9.07 -5.90 15.52
CA TYR A 300 -9.66 -5.34 14.31
C TYR A 300 -9.02 -4.00 13.94
N PHE A 301 -8.74 -3.83 12.65
CA PHE A 301 -8.06 -2.68 12.08
C PHE A 301 -8.76 -2.26 10.79
N THR A 302 -8.72 -0.97 10.47
CA THR A 302 -9.14 -0.43 9.18
C THR A 302 -7.91 -0.18 8.31
N MET A 303 -8.07 -0.39 7.02
CA MET A 303 -7.04 -0.13 6.02
C MET A 303 -7.71 0.40 4.77
N ASP A 304 -7.52 1.69 4.48
CA ASP A 304 -8.08 2.29 3.27
C ASP A 304 -6.94 2.80 2.39
N PHE A 305 -7.05 2.65 1.07
CA PHE A 305 -6.02 3.11 0.14
C PHE A 305 -6.61 3.67 -1.15
N LYS A 306 -5.78 4.43 -1.85
CA LYS A 306 -6.08 5.08 -3.13
C LYS A 306 -4.93 4.84 -4.11
N TYR A 307 -5.13 5.29 -5.35
CA TYR A 307 -4.07 5.35 -6.36
C TYR A 307 -2.77 5.94 -5.77
N PRO A 308 -1.57 5.50 -6.18
CA PRO A 308 -1.27 4.45 -7.15
C PRO A 308 -1.12 3.05 -6.51
N MET A 309 -1.55 2.86 -5.27
CA MET A 309 -1.33 1.61 -4.54
C MET A 309 -2.34 0.52 -4.96
N CYS A 310 -1.91 -0.74 -4.98
CA CYS A 310 -2.80 -1.89 -5.14
C CYS A 310 -3.09 -2.59 -3.81
N LEU A 311 -4.11 -3.46 -3.79
CA LEU A 311 -4.56 -4.16 -2.58
C LEU A 311 -3.44 -5.01 -1.95
N LEU A 312 -2.67 -5.73 -2.76
CA LEU A 312 -1.54 -6.54 -2.26
C LEU A 312 -0.46 -5.68 -1.62
N GLN A 313 -0.12 -4.52 -2.20
CA GLN A 313 0.84 -3.58 -1.63
C GLN A 313 0.33 -3.00 -0.32
N ALA A 314 -0.90 -2.50 -0.29
CA ALA A 314 -1.52 -1.93 0.90
C ALA A 314 -1.55 -2.94 2.06
N PHE A 315 -2.03 -4.15 1.81
CA PHE A 315 -2.09 -5.19 2.83
C PHE A 315 -0.69 -5.59 3.31
N SER A 316 0.27 -5.69 2.37
CA SER A 316 1.66 -5.97 2.71
C SER A 316 2.26 -4.91 3.62
N ILE A 317 2.03 -3.63 3.33
CA ILE A 317 2.48 -2.49 4.14
C ILE A 317 1.84 -2.57 5.54
N ALA A 318 0.53 -2.81 5.64
CA ALA A 318 -0.14 -2.98 6.92
C ALA A 318 0.47 -4.14 7.74
N LEU A 319 0.81 -5.26 7.11
CA LEU A 319 1.43 -6.41 7.78
C LEU A 319 2.77 -6.07 8.45
N THR A 320 3.58 -5.20 7.84
CA THR A 320 4.87 -4.76 8.42
C THR A 320 4.70 -3.97 9.73
N SER A 321 3.52 -3.40 9.97
CA SER A 321 3.22 -2.67 11.21
C SER A 321 2.92 -3.58 12.39
N PHE A 322 2.48 -4.82 12.16
CA PHE A 322 2.16 -5.76 13.22
C PHE A 322 3.37 -6.39 13.86
N ASP A 323 4.51 -6.39 13.18
CA ASP A 323 5.70 -7.03 13.70
C ASP A 323 6.36 -6.24 14.83
N ALA A 324 6.92 -6.98 15.78
CA ALA A 324 7.78 -6.42 16.81
C ALA A 324 9.10 -6.04 16.15
N LYS A 325 9.46 -4.76 16.26
CA LYS A 325 10.68 -4.22 15.64
C LYS A 325 11.72 -4.14 16.74
N LEU A 326 12.68 -5.05 16.73
CA LEU A 326 13.72 -5.17 17.77
C LEU A 326 14.54 -3.89 17.95
N ALA A 327 14.59 -3.01 16.94
CA ALA A 327 15.38 -1.77 16.94
C ALA A 327 14.52 -0.48 16.91
N CYS A 328 13.20 -0.57 17.09
CA CYS A 328 12.32 0.61 16.98
C CYS A 328 11.38 0.79 18.19
N GLU A 329 11.58 0.04 19.28
CA GLU A 329 10.84 0.23 20.53
C GLU A 329 11.27 1.48 21.29
#